data_AF-A0A653DXC4-F1
#
_entry.id   AF-A0A653DXC4-F1
#
_cell.length_a   1.000
_cell.length_b   1.000
_cell.length_c   1.000
_cell.angle_alpha   90.00
_cell.angle_beta   90.00
_cell.angle_gamma   90.00
#
_symmetry.space_group_name_H-M   'P 1'
#
loop_
_entity.id
_entity.type
_entity.pdbx_description
1 polymer ?
#
loop_
_entity_poly.entity_id
_entity_poly.type
_entity_poly.pdbx_seq_one_letter_code
_entity_poly.pdbx_strand_id
1 'polypeptide(L)'
;MGELDPHIFAVAEDAYAELERARRDQSIIVSGESGAGKTVSAKYVMRYFAAIGGEGKQHYDDDGGGRGGLGAGGEETQIERKVLASSPIMEAIGNAKTTRNDNSSRFGKFIELRFNNQFHINGASMRTYLLEKSRVVFQAPDERNYHIFYQLCAARDRLKHLSL
;
A
#
# COMPACT_ATOMS: atom_id res chain seq x y z
N MET A 1 -3.34 -1.41 25.26
CA MET A 1 -2.74 -2.64 24.69
C MET A 1 -3.68 -3.78 25.05
N GLY A 2 -4.65 -4.01 24.16
CA GLY A 2 -5.85 -4.83 24.39
C GLY A 2 -5.65 -6.32 24.15
N GLU A 3 -6.71 -7.07 24.37
CA GLU A 3 -6.83 -8.54 24.53
C GLU A 3 -6.36 -9.43 23.36
N LEU A 4 -5.78 -8.87 22.29
CA LEU A 4 -5.37 -9.60 21.07
C LEU A 4 -3.85 -9.72 20.96
N ASP A 5 -3.40 -10.81 20.33
CA ASP A 5 -1.99 -11.03 20.02
C ASP A 5 -1.41 -9.93 19.12
N PRO A 6 -0.10 -9.62 19.20
CA PRO A 6 0.51 -8.57 18.37
C PRO A 6 0.31 -8.80 16.86
N HIS A 7 -0.33 -7.83 16.20
CA HIS A 7 -0.57 -7.88 14.75
C HIS A 7 -0.46 -6.50 14.09
N ILE A 8 -0.24 -6.47 12.77
CA ILE A 8 -0.03 -5.22 12.00
C ILE A 8 -1.22 -4.25 12.10
N PHE A 9 -2.44 -4.78 12.23
CA PHE A 9 -3.62 -3.95 12.40
C PHE A 9 -3.64 -3.21 13.76
N ALA A 10 -3.02 -3.75 14.81
CA ALA A 10 -2.95 -3.10 16.12
C ALA A 10 -2.06 -1.86 16.05
N VAL A 11 -0.96 -1.93 15.28
CA VAL A 11 -0.11 -0.76 15.02
C VAL A 11 -0.87 0.33 14.24
N ALA A 12 -1.71 -0.07 13.28
CA ALA A 12 -2.52 0.87 12.50
C ALA A 12 -3.65 1.47 13.36
N GLU A 13 -4.29 0.67 14.22
CA GLU A 13 -5.29 1.10 15.19
C GLU A 13 -4.71 2.08 16.21
N ASP A 14 -3.58 1.74 16.84
CA ASP A 14 -2.89 2.61 17.79
C ASP A 14 -2.53 3.97 17.15
N ALA A 15 -2.05 3.95 15.90
CA ALA A 15 -1.77 5.18 15.16
C ALA A 15 -3.04 5.98 14.87
N TYR A 16 -4.14 5.34 14.45
CA TYR A 16 -5.40 6.04 14.20
C TYR A 16 -6.00 6.63 15.48
N ALA A 17 -6.00 5.86 16.57
CA ALA A 17 -6.51 6.30 17.87
C ALA A 17 -5.69 7.49 18.41
N GLU A 18 -4.36 7.49 18.23
CA GLU A 18 -3.52 8.63 18.62
C GLU A 18 -3.74 9.85 17.71
N LEU A 19 -3.96 9.64 16.40
CA LEU A 19 -4.36 10.72 15.48
C LEU A 19 -5.65 11.40 15.96
N GLU A 20 -6.66 10.61 16.34
CA GLU A 20 -7.96 11.11 16.82
C GLU A 20 -7.83 11.80 18.19
N ARG A 21 -7.19 11.14 19.15
CA ARG A 21 -7.10 11.58 20.54
C ARG A 21 -6.18 12.78 20.71
N ALA A 22 -4.99 12.74 20.10
CA ALA A 22 -3.96 13.77 20.30
C ALA A 22 -3.97 14.85 19.21
N ARG A 23 -4.71 14.65 18.11
CA ARG A 23 -4.80 15.58 16.96
C ARG A 23 -3.42 15.97 16.42
N ARG A 24 -2.51 14.99 16.33
CA ARG A 24 -1.16 15.15 15.78
C ARG A 24 -0.93 14.16 14.65
N ASP A 25 -0.14 14.58 13.66
CA ASP A 25 0.26 13.72 12.55
C ASP A 25 1.03 12.49 13.04
N GLN A 26 0.75 11.35 12.41
CA GLN A 26 1.33 10.05 12.76
C GLN A 26 2.22 9.53 11.64
N SER A 27 3.21 8.71 12.01
CA SER A 27 4.06 8.04 11.04
C SER A 27 4.24 6.57 11.40
N ILE A 28 4.10 5.69 10.41
CA ILE A 28 4.38 4.26 10.53
C ILE A 28 5.58 3.96 9.63
N ILE A 29 6.66 3.49 10.23
CA ILE A 29 7.89 3.15 9.52
C ILE A 29 7.97 1.63 9.41
N VAL A 30 7.92 1.12 8.17
CA VAL A 30 8.10 -0.31 7.88
C VAL A 30 9.52 -0.54 7.36
N SER A 31 10.40 -1.04 8.22
CA SER A 31 11.81 -1.30 7.93
C SER A 31 12.12 -2.80 7.92
N GLY A 32 13.30 -3.16 7.41
CA GLY A 32 13.75 -4.55 7.31
C GLY A 32 14.54 -4.83 6.03
N GLU A 33 15.20 -5.99 5.98
CA GLU A 33 15.98 -6.43 4.81
C GLU A 33 15.10 -6.73 3.59
N SER A 34 15.73 -6.94 2.42
CA SER A 34 14.97 -7.37 1.23
C SER A 34 14.32 -8.73 1.50
N GLY A 35 13.04 -8.86 1.16
CA GLY A 35 12.25 -10.07 1.43
C GLY A 35 11.53 -10.09 2.78
N ALA A 36 11.80 -9.15 3.69
CA ALA A 36 11.18 -9.11 5.03
C ALA A 36 9.67 -8.76 5.06
N GLY A 37 8.98 -8.74 3.92
CA GLY A 37 7.53 -8.47 3.86
C GLY A 37 7.11 -7.00 3.98
N LYS A 38 8.03 -6.02 3.90
CA LYS A 38 7.72 -4.58 4.08
C LYS A 38 6.53 -4.08 3.26
N THR A 39 6.51 -4.37 1.96
CA THR A 39 5.44 -3.95 1.04
C THR A 39 4.09 -4.56 1.41
N VAL A 40 4.11 -5.81 1.86
CA VAL A 40 2.91 -6.54 2.30
C VAL A 40 2.38 -5.93 3.61
N SER A 41 3.25 -5.67 4.59
CA SER A 41 2.86 -5.02 5.84
C SER A 41 2.28 -3.62 5.61
N ALA A 42 2.91 -2.81 4.77
CA ALA A 42 2.39 -1.49 4.39
C ALA A 42 1.00 -1.59 3.71
N LYS A 43 0.77 -2.63 2.90
CA LYS A 43 -0.55 -2.89 2.29
C LYS A 43 -1.63 -3.21 3.31
N TYR A 44 -1.31 -3.97 4.36
CA TYR A 44 -2.25 -4.25 5.45
C TYR A 44 -2.59 -3.02 6.28
N VAL A 45 -1.59 -2.19 6.59
CA VAL A 45 -1.82 -0.88 7.25
C VAL A 45 -2.75 0.00 6.41
N MET A 46 -2.51 0.10 5.10
CA MET A 46 -3.40 0.89 4.21
C MET A 46 -4.82 0.33 4.15
N ARG A 47 -4.99 -0.99 4.13
CA ARG A 47 -6.32 -1.64 4.15
C ARG A 47 -7.07 -1.35 5.44
N TYR A 48 -6.37 -1.31 6.58
CA TYR A 48 -6.97 -0.92 7.84
C TYR A 48 -7.55 0.50 7.76
N PHE A 49 -6.72 1.47 7.35
CA PHE A 49 -7.17 2.87 7.21
C PHE A 49 -8.31 3.02 6.19
N ALA A 50 -8.32 2.22 5.12
CA ALA A 50 -9.42 2.19 4.16
C ALA A 50 -10.73 1.68 4.77
N ALA A 51 -10.67 0.67 5.63
CA ALA A 51 -11.85 0.10 6.28
C ALA A 51 -12.47 1.08 7.28
N ILE A 52 -11.65 1.77 8.08
CA ILE A 52 -12.15 2.68 9.12
C ILE A 52 -12.43 4.10 8.61
N GLY A 53 -11.72 4.56 7.57
CA GLY A 53 -11.88 5.91 7.00
C GLY A 53 -13.06 6.05 6.04
N GLY A 54 -13.65 4.92 5.63
CA GLY A 54 -14.81 4.85 4.73
C GLY A 54 -16.17 4.89 5.44
N GLU A 55 -16.21 4.88 6.77
CA GLU A 55 -17.46 5.04 7.54
C GLU A 55 -17.92 6.51 7.56
N GLY A 56 -18.23 7.05 6.38
CA GLY A 56 -19.28 8.04 6.31
C GLY A 56 -20.54 7.37 6.81
N LYS A 57 -20.97 7.69 8.04
CA LYS A 57 -22.26 7.30 8.63
C LYS A 57 -23.33 7.16 7.55
N GLN A 58 -23.55 5.93 7.08
CA GLN A 58 -24.83 5.61 6.50
C GLN A 58 -25.81 5.74 7.65
N HIS A 59 -26.81 6.60 7.50
CA HIS A 59 -27.97 6.59 8.35
C HIS A 59 -28.48 5.14 8.39
N TYR A 60 -28.24 4.45 9.51
CA TYR A 60 -29.00 3.26 9.84
C TYR A 60 -30.41 3.77 10.12
N ASP A 61 -31.29 3.66 9.14
CA ASP A 61 -32.69 3.50 9.45
C ASP A 61 -32.80 2.21 10.29
N ASP A 62 -33.33 2.42 11.48
CA ASP A 62 -33.61 1.46 12.54
C ASP A 62 -34.35 0.23 12.01
N ASP A 63 -33.68 -0.93 11.98
CA ASP A 63 -34.32 -2.20 12.34
C ASP A 63 -33.26 -3.26 12.75
N GLY A 64 -33.17 -3.49 14.06
CA GLY A 64 -32.91 -4.78 14.69
C GLY A 64 -31.76 -5.68 14.20
N GLY A 65 -30.70 -5.77 15.01
CA GLY A 65 -29.95 -7.03 15.18
C GLY A 65 -28.44 -6.90 15.00
N GLY A 66 -27.73 -6.77 16.12
CA GLY A 66 -26.28 -6.61 16.12
C GLY A 66 -25.49 -7.80 15.56
N ARG A 67 -24.33 -7.47 14.99
CA ARG A 67 -23.02 -8.12 15.22
C ARG A 67 -21.97 -7.27 14.52
N GLY A 68 -21.12 -6.62 15.31
CA GLY A 68 -19.86 -6.03 14.83
C GLY A 68 -19.04 -7.12 14.18
N GLY A 69 -19.01 -7.10 12.85
CA GLY A 69 -18.26 -8.03 12.03
C GLY A 69 -17.47 -7.22 11.02
N LEU A 70 -16.18 -7.55 10.90
CA LEU A 70 -15.31 -7.24 9.78
C LEU A 70 -15.88 -7.91 8.51
N GLY A 71 -17.06 -7.46 8.08
CA GLY A 71 -17.75 -7.92 6.89
C GLY A 71 -17.18 -7.18 5.70
N ALA A 72 -16.58 -7.94 4.80
CA ALA A 72 -16.24 -7.51 3.45
C ALA A 72 -17.47 -6.88 2.79
N GLY A 73 -17.56 -5.55 2.77
CA GLY A 73 -18.74 -4.84 2.29
C GLY A 73 -18.71 -3.32 2.46
N GLY A 74 -17.82 -2.78 3.30
CA GLY A 74 -17.56 -1.34 3.32
C GLY A 74 -17.03 -0.88 1.95
N GLU A 75 -17.70 0.08 1.32
CA GLU A 75 -17.20 0.70 0.09
C GLU A 75 -15.86 1.38 0.40
N GLU A 76 -14.74 0.72 0.10
CA GLU A 76 -13.42 1.38 0.05
C GLU A 76 -13.58 2.68 -0.74
N THR A 77 -13.19 3.82 -0.15
CA THR A 77 -13.31 5.10 -0.86
C THR A 77 -12.46 5.08 -2.13
N GLN A 78 -12.79 5.97 -3.06
CA GLN A 78 -12.09 6.07 -4.33
C GLN A 78 -10.59 6.36 -4.14
N ILE A 79 -10.21 7.01 -3.03
CA ILE A 79 -8.83 7.41 -2.74
C ILE A 79 -8.02 6.18 -2.34
N GLU A 80 -8.49 5.32 -1.45
CA GLU A 80 -7.70 4.17 -1.01
C GLU A 80 -7.59 3.12 -2.11
N ARG A 81 -8.67 2.92 -2.89
CA ARG A 81 -8.62 2.09 -4.11
C ARG A 81 -7.49 2.54 -5.04
N LYS A 82 -7.36 3.85 -5.29
CA LYS A 82 -6.29 4.40 -6.14
C LYS A 82 -4.90 4.20 -5.54
N VAL A 83 -4.75 4.41 -4.23
CA VAL A 83 -3.47 4.19 -3.54
C VAL A 83 -3.05 2.72 -3.63
N LEU A 84 -3.96 1.79 -3.35
CA LEU A 84 -3.69 0.35 -3.46
C LEU A 84 -3.42 -0.07 -4.91
N ALA A 85 -4.22 0.41 -5.86
CA ALA A 85 -4.10 0.12 -7.29
C ALA A 85 -2.83 0.68 -7.95
N SER A 86 -2.16 1.65 -7.32
CA SER A 86 -0.85 2.12 -7.80
C SER A 86 0.27 1.10 -7.53
N SER A 87 0.08 0.14 -6.62
CA SER A 87 1.14 -0.79 -6.23
C SER A 87 1.66 -1.63 -7.40
N PRO A 88 0.81 -2.30 -8.22
CA PRO A 88 1.29 -3.04 -9.39
C PRO A 88 2.10 -2.20 -10.38
N ILE A 89 1.73 -0.93 -10.59
CA ILE A 89 2.45 0.00 -11.47
C ILE A 89 3.84 0.30 -10.88
N MET A 90 3.89 0.63 -9.60
CA MET A 90 5.13 0.90 -8.88
C MET A 90 6.05 -0.33 -8.81
N GLU A 91 5.48 -1.52 -8.65
CA GLU A 91 6.23 -2.77 -8.67
C GLU A 91 6.80 -3.07 -10.07
N ALA A 92 6.03 -2.86 -11.13
CA ALA A 92 6.52 -3.02 -12.50
C ALA A 92 7.73 -2.11 -12.77
N ILE A 93 7.63 -0.83 -12.39
CA ILE A 93 8.64 0.20 -12.71
C ILE A 93 9.84 0.14 -11.75
N GLY A 94 9.63 -0.22 -10.48
CA GLY A 94 10.61 -0.06 -9.41
C GLY A 94 11.09 -1.36 -8.75
N ASN A 95 10.52 -2.51 -9.07
CA ASN A 95 11.01 -3.79 -8.57
C ASN A 95 11.83 -4.54 -9.63
N ALA A 96 12.77 -5.34 -9.13
CA ALA A 96 13.61 -6.21 -9.93
C ALA A 96 13.90 -7.51 -9.17
N LYS A 97 14.28 -8.55 -9.92
CA LYS A 97 14.80 -9.79 -9.34
C LYS A 97 16.25 -9.58 -8.88
N THR A 98 16.51 -9.94 -7.63
CA THR A 98 17.86 -10.10 -7.07
C THR A 98 18.14 -11.56 -6.76
N THR A 99 19.36 -11.88 -6.32
CA THR A 99 19.72 -13.23 -5.88
C THR A 99 18.88 -13.75 -4.70
N ARG A 100 18.36 -12.85 -3.85
CA ARG A 100 17.62 -13.21 -2.62
C ARG A 100 16.10 -12.99 -2.73
N ASN A 101 15.64 -12.19 -3.68
CA ASN A 101 14.24 -11.80 -3.77
C ASN A 101 13.85 -11.50 -5.23
N ASP A 102 12.92 -12.30 -5.77
CA ASP A 102 12.45 -12.17 -7.14
C ASP A 102 11.62 -10.89 -7.39
N ASN A 103 11.08 -10.27 -6.32
CA ASN A 103 10.31 -9.02 -6.39
C ASN A 103 10.85 -7.97 -5.41
N SER A 104 12.16 -7.69 -5.49
CA SER A 104 12.82 -6.71 -4.63
C SER A 104 12.52 -5.29 -5.09
N SER A 105 11.86 -4.48 -4.26
CA SER A 105 11.80 -3.03 -4.47
C SER A 105 13.19 -2.42 -4.39
N ARG A 106 13.56 -1.67 -5.43
CA ARG A 106 14.85 -0.96 -5.55
C ARG A 106 14.68 0.55 -5.46
N PHE A 107 13.67 0.98 -4.73
CA PHE A 107 13.34 2.36 -4.40
C PHE A 107 12.64 2.41 -3.04
N GLY A 108 12.76 3.54 -2.35
CA GLY A 108 11.98 3.87 -1.16
C GLY A 108 10.64 4.50 -1.54
N LYS A 109 9.62 4.27 -0.73
CA LYS A 109 8.25 4.79 -0.94
C LYS A 109 7.73 5.41 0.34
N PHE A 110 7.23 6.64 0.23
CA PHE A 110 6.50 7.34 1.28
C PHE A 110 5.07 7.58 0.81
N ILE A 111 4.10 7.22 1.63
CA ILE A 111 2.68 7.43 1.36
C ILE A 111 2.16 8.33 2.47
N GLU A 112 1.63 9.48 2.08
CA GLU A 112 0.92 10.40 2.95
C GLU A 112 -0.57 10.17 2.77
N LEU A 113 -1.28 9.84 3.84
CA LEU A 113 -2.74 9.82 3.88
C LEU A 113 -3.20 11.07 4.64
N ARG A 114 -4.16 11.80 4.07
CA ARG A 114 -4.70 13.01 4.66
C ARG A 114 -6.08 12.73 5.21
N PHE A 115 -6.28 13.12 6.46
CA PHE A 115 -7.54 12.98 7.17
C PHE A 115 -8.17 14.36 7.36
N ASN A 116 -9.49 14.43 7.26
CA ASN A 116 -10.24 15.65 7.58
C ASN A 116 -10.48 15.76 9.11
N ASN A 117 -11.20 16.80 9.54
CA ASN A 117 -11.49 17.03 10.96
C ASN A 117 -12.41 15.97 11.59
N GLN A 118 -13.09 15.17 10.77
CA GLN A 118 -13.90 14.02 11.14
C GLN A 118 -13.12 12.70 11.04
N PHE A 119 -11.80 12.75 10.83
CA PHE A 119 -10.91 11.60 10.71
C PHE A 119 -11.25 10.65 9.54
N HIS A 120 -11.90 11.17 8.49
CA HIS A 120 -12.06 10.46 7.23
C HIS A 120 -10.93 10.82 6.25
N ILE A 121 -10.52 9.85 5.43
CA ILE A 121 -9.51 10.07 4.39
C ILE A 121 -10.09 11.01 3.33
N ASN A 122 -9.41 12.14 3.09
CA ASN A 122 -9.80 13.14 2.09
C ASN A 122 -8.73 13.35 1.00
N GLY A 123 -7.58 12.70 1.12
CA GLY A 123 -6.50 12.79 0.15
C GLY A 123 -5.38 11.79 0.41
N ALA A 124 -4.59 11.55 -0.62
CA ALA A 124 -3.36 10.78 -0.50
C ALA A 124 -2.29 11.33 -1.45
N SER A 125 -1.03 11.24 -1.03
CA SER A 125 0.14 11.57 -1.85
C SER A 125 1.18 10.48 -1.72
N MET A 126 1.95 10.24 -2.80
CA MET A 126 3.01 9.25 -2.81
C MET A 126 4.29 9.89 -3.33
N ARG A 127 5.38 9.70 -2.60
CA ARG A 127 6.72 10.14 -2.98
C ARG A 127 7.65 8.94 -3.03
N THR A 128 8.52 8.93 -4.02
CA THR A 128 9.51 7.87 -4.24
C THR A 128 10.91 8.41 -4.06
N TYR A 129 11.79 7.60 -3.49
CA TYR A 129 13.15 8.00 -3.16
C TYR A 129 14.14 6.94 -3.63
N LEU A 130 15.37 7.36 -3.92
CA LEU A 130 16.53 6.48 -4.07
C LEU A 130 16.31 5.28 -5.01
N LEU A 131 15.74 5.53 -6.20
CA LEU A 131 15.69 4.51 -7.25
C LEU A 131 17.13 4.11 -7.64
N GLU A 132 17.43 2.82 -7.67
CA GLU A 132 18.72 2.29 -8.10
C GLU A 132 18.89 2.42 -9.62
N LYS A 133 19.31 3.61 -10.07
CA LYS A 133 19.45 3.92 -11.50
C LYS A 133 20.48 3.04 -12.22
N SER A 134 21.55 2.64 -11.54
CA SER A 134 22.61 1.77 -12.10
C SER A 134 22.05 0.46 -12.64
N ARG A 135 20.97 -0.05 -12.04
CA ARG A 135 20.31 -1.30 -12.47
C ARG A 135 19.79 -1.25 -13.91
N VAL A 136 19.55 -0.05 -14.46
CA VAL A 136 19.09 0.09 -15.85
C VAL A 136 20.17 -0.38 -16.83
N VAL A 137 21.44 -0.11 -16.55
CA VAL A 137 22.56 -0.37 -17.46
C VAL A 137 23.45 -1.54 -17.03
N PHE A 138 23.31 -2.00 -15.79
CA PHE A 138 24.11 -3.08 -15.22
C PHE A 138 23.26 -4.01 -14.35
N GLN A 139 23.48 -5.31 -14.48
CA GLN A 139 22.92 -6.33 -13.60
C GLN A 139 24.04 -7.29 -13.20
N ALA A 140 24.12 -7.62 -11.91
CA ALA A 140 25.01 -8.67 -11.43
C ALA A 140 24.55 -10.05 -11.97
N PRO A 141 25.44 -11.07 -11.98
CA PRO A 141 25.04 -12.43 -12.33
C PRO A 141 23.81 -12.89 -11.55
N ASP A 142 22.89 -13.56 -12.25
CA ASP A 142 21.60 -14.07 -11.74
C ASP A 142 20.58 -13.01 -11.27
N GLU A 143 20.88 -11.72 -11.45
CA GLU A 143 19.92 -10.64 -11.26
C GLU A 143 19.27 -10.18 -12.57
N ARG A 144 18.16 -9.44 -12.47
CA ARG A 144 17.49 -8.84 -13.62
C ARG A 144 17.36 -7.32 -13.46
N ASN A 145 17.05 -6.68 -14.57
CA ASN A 145 16.62 -5.28 -14.59
C ASN A 145 15.17 -5.15 -14.05
N TYR A 146 14.59 -3.94 -14.09
CA TYR A 146 13.21 -3.69 -13.68
C TYR A 146 12.19 -4.50 -14.48
N HIS A 147 11.15 -4.98 -13.79
CA HIS A 147 10.14 -5.88 -14.37
C HIS A 147 9.46 -5.32 -15.61
N ILE A 148 9.24 -3.99 -15.66
CA ILE A 148 8.57 -3.31 -16.77
C ILE A 148 9.20 -3.60 -18.13
N PHE A 149 10.54 -3.72 -18.21
CA PHE A 149 11.21 -4.00 -19.48
C PHE A 149 10.86 -5.39 -20.02
N TYR A 150 10.84 -6.40 -19.14
CA TYR A 150 10.47 -7.76 -19.51
C TYR A 150 8.98 -7.88 -19.84
N GLN A 151 8.13 -7.17 -19.07
CA GLN A 151 6.69 -7.13 -19.31
C GLN A 151 6.36 -6.49 -20.67
N LEU A 152 7.02 -5.38 -21.04
CA LEU A 152 6.84 -4.73 -22.34
C LEU A 152 7.28 -5.65 -23.49
N CYS A 153 8.47 -6.26 -23.39
CA CYS A 153 8.94 -7.21 -24.41
C CYS A 153 7.98 -8.40 -24.59
N ALA A 154 7.45 -8.95 -23.49
CA ALA A 154 6.47 -10.04 -23.54
C ALA A 154 5.09 -9.58 -24.07
N ALA A 155 4.73 -8.31 -23.87
CA ALA A 155 3.47 -7.74 -24.31
C ALA A 155 3.45 -7.40 -25.80
N ARG A 156 4.61 -7.17 -26.45
CA ARG A 156 4.73 -6.82 -27.87
C ARG A 156 3.85 -7.70 -28.77
N ASP A 157 3.94 -9.02 -28.59
CA ASP A 157 3.24 -9.96 -29.46
C ASP A 157 1.71 -9.95 -29.23
N ARG A 158 1.26 -9.51 -28.04
CA ARG A 158 -0.16 -9.41 -27.65
C ARG A 158 -0.76 -8.04 -27.97
N LEU A 159 0.02 -6.97 -27.89
CA LEU A 159 -0.43 -5.58 -28.03
C LEU A 159 0.17 -4.95 -29.29
N LYS A 160 -0.02 -5.62 -30.43
CA LYS A 160 0.53 -5.18 -31.74
C LYS A 160 0.13 -3.76 -32.15
N HIS A 161 -1.01 -3.28 -31.66
CA HIS A 161 -1.50 -1.92 -31.95
C HIS A 161 -0.72 -0.81 -31.23
N LEU A 162 0.05 -1.14 -30.19
CA LEU A 162 0.85 -0.16 -29.44
C LEU A 162 2.23 0.09 -30.06
N SER A 163 2.62 -0.66 -31.11
CA SER A 163 3.92 -0.53 -31.78
C SER A 163 5.12 -0.48 -30.81
N LEU A 164 5.07 -1.33 -29.77
CA LEU A 164 6.08 -1.46 -28.71
C LEU A 164 7.39 -2.09 -29.19
#